data_AF-A0A0J0XRM9-F1
#
_entry.id   AF-A0A0J0XRM9-F1
#
_cell.length_a   1.000
_cell.length_b   1.000
_cell.length_c   1.000
_cell.angle_alpha   90.00
_cell.angle_beta   90.00
_cell.angle_gamma   90.00
#
_symmetry.space_group_name_H-M   'P 1'
#
loop_
_entity.id
_entity.type
_entity.pdbx_description
1 polymer ?
#
loop_
_entity_poly.entity_id
_entity_poly.type
_entity_poly.pdbx_seq_one_letter_code
_entity_poly.pdbx_strand_id
1 'polypeptide(L)'
;MLLLTVLLCATLANALPHPPQQVPFGPSPPSPHPTPPPGFQTYDDTVAQDKPSTPEKRAAMAKLLDKYAPVFKLASTERYYPSSVPFMLEHYDFVEWENGTQFEPTRDVFSSSRLDSLPHHGKRQHLSVTPPHNPQPLVDGPESYFLYGPSGMPDGMEYGEDGRGRVHDEVYGFWVDNGRGVVDLWYWTFYPYNLGKEVGYFGWLGNHVTDWERLRVRTVNGTAQSADFNTHSGGAFSAGTYRWSDMERQGERPIAYVASGSHGVWPTPGKHVYAQLLNLWQLVDMTDDHGAIWDTKGHVVPIEWWTGPDLAHKIKHTGKESWLEFVGSFGNRGDSNCWWHSIVGICQLVGGPPGPNRWFGDPPDCIIGGAAPDHSTYSFYLSRNVTEQARALNVSTVLVEQICARPEVAFDGEVDWNTLRADQMTVWTVPGRAIPFRGTAQHHATADPCGGGRSAAKAYRLALYNTAGERVSTSSLRVLCMYEPGKRGWVLSPAADIDDVDEWRWMLKEKQREDPPSHTPPSPTSNGRPPEY
;
A
#
# COMPACT_ATOMS: atom_id res chain seq x y z
N MET A 1 -43.73 -29.00 36.66
CA MET A 1 -44.57 -29.54 35.56
C MET A 1 -45.19 -28.33 34.88
N LEU A 2 -44.78 -27.87 33.69
CA LEU A 2 -44.55 -28.59 32.43
C LEU A 2 -43.31 -28.04 31.68
N LEU A 3 -42.68 -28.92 30.91
CA LEU A 3 -41.52 -28.66 30.04
C LEU A 3 -41.87 -27.75 28.86
N LEU A 4 -40.95 -26.86 28.48
CA LEU A 4 -40.70 -26.54 27.08
C LEU A 4 -39.21 -26.26 26.86
N THR A 5 -38.50 -27.28 26.40
CA THR A 5 -37.12 -27.27 25.93
C THR A 5 -37.05 -26.59 24.56
N VAL A 6 -36.44 -25.41 24.49
CA VAL A 6 -35.95 -24.84 23.23
C VAL A 6 -34.45 -25.18 23.15
N LEU A 7 -34.10 -26.07 22.22
CA LEU A 7 -32.73 -26.33 21.82
C LEU A 7 -32.17 -25.04 21.18
N LEU A 8 -31.32 -24.31 21.91
CA LEU A 8 -30.33 -23.44 21.28
C LEU A 8 -29.20 -24.34 20.78
N CYS A 9 -29.19 -24.63 19.47
CA CYS A 9 -27.94 -24.98 18.79
C CYS A 9 -27.09 -23.71 18.72
N ALA A 10 -26.31 -23.46 19.78
CA ALA A 10 -25.17 -22.57 19.69
C ALA A 10 -24.13 -23.25 18.80
N THR A 11 -24.07 -22.83 17.53
CA THR A 11 -22.90 -23.09 16.69
C THR A 11 -21.73 -22.34 17.32
N LEU A 12 -20.94 -23.05 18.12
CA LEU A 12 -19.57 -22.68 18.44
C LEU A 12 -18.80 -22.65 17.11
N ALA A 13 -18.82 -21.50 16.44
CA ALA A 13 -17.78 -21.16 15.49
C ALA A 13 -16.49 -21.09 16.32
N ASN A 14 -15.66 -22.12 16.21
CA ASN A 14 -14.28 -22.05 16.66
C ASN A 14 -13.66 -20.85 15.95
N ALA A 15 -13.56 -19.72 16.65
CA ALA A 15 -12.68 -18.64 16.25
C ALA A 15 -11.27 -19.25 16.24
N LEU A 16 -10.80 -19.60 15.04
CA LEU A 16 -9.44 -20.08 14.83
C LEU A 16 -8.49 -18.97 15.31
N PRO A 17 -7.38 -19.32 15.99
CA PRO A 17 -6.42 -18.33 16.44
C PRO A 17 -5.94 -17.47 15.26
N HIS A 18 -6.01 -16.15 15.43
CA HIS A 18 -5.63 -15.18 14.42
C HIS A 18 -4.14 -15.31 14.08
N PRO A 19 -3.75 -15.20 12.79
CA PRO A 19 -2.34 -15.10 12.45
C PRO A 19 -1.75 -13.81 13.06
N PRO A 20 -0.51 -13.86 13.57
CA PRO A 20 0.16 -12.72 14.15
C PRO A 20 0.36 -11.55 13.15
N GLN A 21 -0.05 -10.32 13.52
CA GLN A 21 0.21 -9.08 12.77
C GLN A 21 1.72 -8.80 12.70
N GLN A 22 2.24 -8.37 11.56
CA GLN A 22 3.68 -8.14 11.40
C GLN A 22 4.12 -6.79 11.97
N VAL A 23 5.19 -6.78 12.77
CA VAL A 23 5.89 -5.54 13.16
C VAL A 23 6.98 -5.23 12.11
N PRO A 24 7.16 -3.99 11.67
CA PRO A 24 8.21 -3.63 10.75
C PRO A 24 9.54 -3.67 11.47
N PHE A 25 10.51 -4.18 10.74
CA PHE A 25 11.89 -4.19 11.17
C PHE A 25 12.58 -2.92 10.66
N GLY A 26 12.84 -1.93 11.53
CA GLY A 26 13.60 -0.72 11.20
C GLY A 26 13.00 0.58 11.77
N PRO A 27 13.76 1.68 11.82
CA PRO A 27 13.25 2.95 12.34
C PRO A 27 12.09 3.43 11.47
N SER A 28 10.89 3.50 12.05
CA SER A 28 9.80 4.28 11.46
C SER A 28 10.25 5.75 11.43
N PRO A 29 10.23 6.43 10.27
CA PRO A 29 10.35 7.88 10.30
C PRO A 29 9.16 8.43 11.11
N PRO A 30 9.38 9.38 12.03
CA PRO A 30 8.29 10.10 12.67
C PRO A 30 7.69 11.04 11.62
N SER A 31 6.70 10.57 10.86
CA SER A 31 5.79 11.46 10.14
C SER A 31 4.50 10.74 9.76
N PRO A 32 3.32 11.34 9.98
CA PRO A 32 2.04 10.83 9.48
C PRO A 32 1.89 10.96 7.95
N HIS A 33 2.92 11.44 7.25
CA HIS A 33 2.96 11.46 5.80
C HIS A 33 4.13 10.60 5.30
N PRO A 34 3.88 9.46 4.64
CA PRO A 34 4.90 8.87 3.79
C PRO A 34 5.25 9.93 2.75
N THR A 35 6.48 10.45 2.80
CA THR A 35 7.08 11.06 1.61
C THR A 35 6.93 10.04 0.49
N PRO A 36 6.34 10.39 -0.67
CA PRO A 36 6.30 9.47 -1.77
C PRO A 36 7.73 8.98 -2.04
N PRO A 37 7.93 7.69 -2.36
CA PRO A 37 9.24 7.24 -2.80
C PRO A 37 9.71 8.21 -3.89
N PRO A 38 11.02 8.54 -3.97
CA PRO A 38 11.53 9.41 -5.01
C PRO A 38 10.97 8.90 -6.32
N GLY A 39 10.13 9.72 -6.95
CA GLY A 39 9.27 9.30 -8.04
C GLY A 39 10.07 8.54 -9.07
N PHE A 40 9.43 7.56 -9.72
CA PHE A 40 9.93 7.00 -10.97
C PHE A 40 10.48 8.16 -11.80
N GLN A 41 11.81 8.25 -11.88
CA GLN A 41 12.44 9.30 -12.64
C GLN A 41 12.00 9.07 -14.08
N THR A 42 11.45 10.12 -14.69
CA THR A 42 11.26 10.19 -16.13
C THR A 42 12.64 10.01 -16.74
N TYR A 43 12.95 8.78 -17.15
CA TYR A 43 14.14 8.48 -17.93
C TYR A 43 13.92 9.02 -19.34
N ASP A 44 15.03 9.48 -19.93
CA ASP A 44 15.16 10.09 -21.25
C ASP A 44 14.22 9.45 -22.30
N ASP A 45 13.37 10.26 -22.94
CA ASP A 45 12.29 9.91 -23.89
C ASP A 45 12.78 9.25 -25.20
N THR A 46 14.01 8.76 -25.23
CA THR A 46 14.66 8.28 -26.43
C THR A 46 14.92 6.78 -26.34
N VAL A 47 14.05 6.01 -27.03
CA VAL A 47 14.29 4.67 -27.61
C VAL A 47 13.71 3.43 -26.88
N ALA A 48 12.62 3.55 -26.13
CA ALA A 48 11.73 2.41 -25.92
C ALA A 48 10.27 2.85 -25.88
N GLN A 49 9.48 2.40 -26.85
CA GLN A 49 8.12 2.87 -27.02
C GLN A 49 7.26 2.42 -25.82
N ASP A 50 6.63 3.40 -25.15
CA ASP A 50 5.59 3.24 -24.13
C ASP A 50 4.31 2.62 -24.71
N LYS A 51 4.45 1.50 -25.42
CA LYS A 51 3.37 0.83 -26.11
C LYS A 51 2.68 -0.12 -25.14
N PRO A 52 1.34 -0.06 -25.04
CA PRO A 52 0.56 -1.03 -24.32
C PRO A 52 0.84 -2.46 -24.80
N SER A 53 0.61 -3.43 -23.91
CA SER A 53 0.70 -4.84 -24.25
C SER A 53 -0.27 -5.25 -25.35
N THR A 54 0.04 -6.37 -26.01
CA THR A 54 -0.81 -6.90 -27.09
C THR A 54 -2.23 -7.18 -26.58
N PRO A 55 -3.25 -7.13 -27.46
CA PRO A 55 -4.62 -7.46 -27.08
C PRO A 55 -4.76 -8.83 -26.39
N GLU A 56 -3.98 -9.82 -26.81
CA GLU A 56 -3.98 -11.17 -26.24
C GLU A 56 -3.46 -11.16 -24.79
N LYS A 57 -2.36 -10.45 -24.52
CA LYS A 57 -1.82 -10.31 -23.15
C LYS A 57 -2.81 -9.56 -22.26
N ARG A 58 -3.39 -8.46 -22.74
CA ARG A 58 -4.41 -7.70 -21.98
C ARG A 58 -5.63 -8.55 -21.67
N ALA A 59 -6.12 -9.34 -22.63
CA ALA A 59 -7.22 -10.28 -22.40
C ALA A 59 -6.86 -11.39 -21.40
N ALA A 60 -5.63 -11.91 -21.43
CA ALA A 60 -5.15 -12.88 -20.46
C ALA A 60 -5.06 -12.28 -19.04
N MET A 61 -4.56 -11.05 -18.91
CA MET A 61 -4.46 -10.36 -17.61
C MET A 61 -5.84 -9.97 -17.06
N ALA A 62 -6.78 -9.56 -17.91
CA ALA A 62 -8.15 -9.33 -17.50
C ALA A 62 -8.80 -10.60 -16.92
N LYS A 63 -8.58 -11.76 -17.55
CA LYS A 63 -9.02 -13.06 -17.00
C LYS A 63 -8.33 -13.41 -15.68
N LEU A 64 -7.04 -13.07 -15.55
CA LEU A 64 -6.28 -13.34 -14.33
C LEU A 64 -6.76 -12.48 -13.15
N LEU A 65 -7.05 -11.21 -13.41
CA LEU A 65 -7.70 -10.29 -12.46
C LEU A 65 -9.08 -10.82 -12.04
N ASP A 66 -9.93 -11.21 -12.99
CA ASP A 66 -11.26 -11.75 -12.67
C ASP A 66 -11.19 -13.09 -11.91
N LYS A 67 -10.22 -13.94 -12.24
CA LYS A 67 -9.97 -15.22 -11.56
C LYS A 67 -9.73 -15.03 -10.06
N TYR A 68 -8.94 -14.02 -9.69
CA TYR A 68 -8.58 -13.72 -8.31
C TYR A 68 -9.35 -12.52 -7.73
N ALA A 69 -10.45 -12.11 -8.37
CA ALA A 69 -11.29 -10.98 -7.96
C ALA A 69 -11.75 -11.14 -6.50
N PRO A 70 -11.41 -10.23 -5.57
CA PRO A 70 -11.72 -10.39 -4.16
C PRO A 70 -13.22 -10.41 -3.86
N VAL A 71 -13.59 -11.04 -2.75
CA VAL A 71 -14.87 -10.82 -2.09
C VAL A 71 -14.61 -9.93 -0.89
N PHE A 72 -15.13 -8.70 -0.93
CA PHE A 72 -15.04 -7.80 0.21
C PHE A 72 -16.28 -7.96 1.10
N LYS A 73 -16.06 -8.26 2.37
CA LYS A 73 -17.08 -8.29 3.41
C LYS A 73 -17.03 -6.95 4.14
N LEU A 74 -18.04 -6.12 3.92
CA LEU A 74 -18.13 -4.82 4.60
C LEU A 74 -18.62 -5.04 6.03
N ALA A 75 -18.09 -4.25 6.97
CA ALA A 75 -18.55 -4.25 8.34
C ALA A 75 -20.07 -3.99 8.43
N SER A 76 -20.74 -4.63 9.39
CA SER A 76 -22.18 -4.49 9.60
C SER A 76 -22.65 -3.07 9.94
N THR A 77 -21.72 -2.22 10.38
CA THR A 77 -21.98 -0.81 10.70
C THR A 77 -21.64 0.14 9.55
N GLU A 78 -21.19 -0.37 8.40
CA GLU A 78 -20.85 0.47 7.24
C GLU A 78 -22.08 1.20 6.68
N ARG A 79 -21.87 2.47 6.33
CA ARG A 79 -22.85 3.36 5.70
C ARG A 79 -22.31 4.01 4.43
N TYR A 80 -21.00 4.10 4.28
CA TYR A 80 -20.29 4.71 3.17
C TYR A 80 -19.80 3.59 2.25
N TYR A 81 -20.65 3.23 1.29
CA TYR A 81 -20.41 2.08 0.42
C TYR A 81 -19.47 2.44 -0.75
N PRO A 82 -18.80 1.44 -1.36
CA PRO A 82 -17.96 1.62 -2.53
C PRO A 82 -18.71 2.28 -3.69
N SER A 83 -17.94 2.86 -4.60
CA SER A 83 -18.44 3.47 -5.84
C SER A 83 -17.34 3.50 -6.91
N SER A 84 -17.48 4.37 -7.91
CA SER A 84 -16.57 4.53 -9.03
C SER A 84 -16.08 5.98 -9.18
N VAL A 85 -14.93 6.15 -9.83
CA VAL A 85 -14.41 7.46 -10.22
C VAL A 85 -15.41 8.23 -11.10
N PRO A 86 -16.02 7.65 -12.16
CA PRO A 86 -17.06 8.32 -12.92
C PRO A 86 -18.21 8.84 -12.06
N PHE A 87 -18.68 8.05 -11.08
CA PHE A 87 -19.73 8.50 -10.15
C PHE A 87 -19.30 9.76 -9.40
N MET A 88 -18.11 9.77 -8.77
CA MET A 88 -17.68 10.96 -8.02
C MET A 88 -17.33 12.16 -8.90
N LEU A 89 -16.86 11.94 -10.13
CA LEU A 89 -16.69 13.01 -11.11
C LEU A 89 -18.01 13.70 -11.46
N GLU A 90 -19.16 13.09 -11.16
CA GLU A 90 -20.44 13.76 -11.32
C GLU A 90 -20.76 14.80 -10.25
N HIS A 91 -20.07 14.73 -9.11
CA HIS A 91 -20.37 15.51 -7.91
C HIS A 91 -19.30 16.54 -7.54
N TYR A 92 -18.13 16.52 -8.19
CA TYR A 92 -17.16 17.61 -8.03
C TYR A 92 -17.64 18.89 -8.70
N ASP A 93 -17.52 20.00 -7.97
CA ASP A 93 -18.02 21.31 -8.37
C ASP A 93 -16.87 22.23 -8.81
N PHE A 94 -15.74 22.20 -8.08
CA PHE A 94 -14.61 23.10 -8.30
C PHE A 94 -13.28 22.42 -8.00
N VAL A 95 -12.20 23.09 -8.40
CA VAL A 95 -10.83 22.68 -8.09
C VAL A 95 -10.21 23.69 -7.13
N GLU A 96 -9.61 23.18 -6.06
CA GLU A 96 -8.92 24.00 -5.05
C GLU A 96 -7.41 23.69 -5.04
N TRP A 97 -6.58 24.72 -5.15
CA TRP A 97 -5.15 24.60 -4.95
C TRP A 97 -4.81 24.47 -3.45
N GLU A 98 -3.68 23.86 -3.11
CA GLU A 98 -3.22 23.77 -1.71
C GLU A 98 -3.14 25.13 -0.99
N ASN A 99 -2.91 26.23 -1.72
CA ASN A 99 -2.87 27.58 -1.16
C ASN A 99 -4.27 28.18 -0.89
N GLY A 100 -5.35 27.45 -1.21
CA GLY A 100 -6.75 27.85 -1.04
C GLY A 100 -7.35 28.62 -2.22
N THR A 101 -6.60 28.82 -3.30
CA THR A 101 -7.15 29.43 -4.52
C THR A 101 -8.08 28.44 -5.20
N GLN A 102 -9.28 28.89 -5.57
CA GLN A 102 -10.29 28.04 -6.21
C GLN A 102 -10.52 28.48 -7.66
N PHE A 103 -10.86 27.52 -8.52
CA PHE A 103 -11.39 27.79 -9.85
C PHE A 103 -12.39 26.71 -10.27
N GLU A 104 -13.35 27.09 -11.11
CA GLU A 104 -14.37 26.20 -11.64
C GLU A 104 -14.03 25.88 -13.10
N PRO A 105 -13.50 24.67 -13.41
CA PRO A 105 -13.31 24.26 -14.79
C PRO A 105 -14.67 24.01 -15.47
N THR A 106 -14.68 23.95 -16.80
CA THR A 106 -15.88 23.53 -17.52
C THR A 106 -16.26 22.10 -17.13
N ARG A 107 -17.57 21.82 -17.04
CA ARG A 107 -18.10 20.57 -16.45
C ARG A 107 -17.56 19.29 -17.10
N ASP A 108 -17.24 19.35 -18.39
CA ASP A 108 -16.65 18.28 -19.19
C ASP A 108 -15.23 17.87 -18.76
N VAL A 109 -14.52 18.73 -18.01
CA VAL A 109 -13.22 18.40 -17.40
C VAL A 109 -13.37 17.35 -16.31
N PHE A 110 -14.46 17.40 -15.53
CA PHE A 110 -14.83 16.36 -14.56
C PHE A 110 -15.42 15.14 -15.28
N SER A 111 -14.61 14.52 -16.13
CA SER A 111 -14.91 13.27 -16.80
C SER A 111 -13.68 12.38 -16.83
N SER A 112 -13.89 11.07 -16.87
CA SER A 112 -12.79 10.09 -16.87
C SER A 112 -11.83 10.28 -18.05
N SER A 113 -12.30 10.92 -19.12
CA SER A 113 -11.54 11.19 -20.32
C SER A 113 -10.84 12.54 -20.42
N ARG A 114 -11.05 13.44 -19.45
CA ARG A 114 -10.52 14.80 -19.54
C ARG A 114 -9.91 15.33 -18.26
N LEU A 115 -9.93 14.56 -17.18
CA LEU A 115 -9.36 14.99 -15.90
C LEU A 115 -7.85 15.30 -15.99
N ASP A 116 -7.14 14.64 -16.93
CA ASP A 116 -5.74 14.93 -17.28
C ASP A 116 -5.50 16.31 -17.90
N SER A 117 -6.55 16.99 -18.37
CA SER A 117 -6.45 18.34 -18.94
C SER A 117 -6.36 19.46 -17.89
N LEU A 118 -6.50 19.13 -16.60
CA LEU A 118 -6.26 20.08 -15.52
C LEU A 118 -4.80 20.58 -15.54
N PRO A 119 -4.53 21.84 -15.15
CA PRO A 119 -3.18 22.39 -15.12
C PRO A 119 -2.21 21.49 -14.37
N HIS A 120 -1.06 21.19 -14.97
CA HIS A 120 -0.04 20.28 -14.41
C HIS A 120 -0.60 18.92 -13.95
N HIS A 121 -1.61 18.40 -14.66
CA HIS A 121 -2.30 17.15 -14.34
C HIS A 121 -2.84 17.10 -12.90
N GLY A 122 -3.27 18.25 -12.36
CA GLY A 122 -3.84 18.32 -11.02
C GLY A 122 -2.81 18.37 -9.88
N LYS A 123 -1.52 18.51 -10.17
CA LYS A 123 -0.47 18.57 -9.13
C LYS A 123 -0.79 19.68 -8.12
N ARG A 124 -0.85 19.32 -6.83
CA ARG A 124 -1.20 20.23 -5.70
C ARG A 124 -2.61 20.82 -5.78
N GLN A 125 -3.53 20.10 -6.44
CA GLN A 125 -4.95 20.46 -6.56
C GLN A 125 -5.83 19.40 -5.91
N HIS A 126 -6.98 19.83 -5.44
CA HIS A 126 -8.05 19.04 -4.85
C HIS A 126 -9.28 19.11 -5.75
N LEU A 127 -9.88 17.96 -6.04
CA LEU A 127 -11.23 17.90 -6.62
C LEU A 127 -12.23 18.06 -5.48
N SER A 128 -13.00 19.14 -5.47
CA SER A 128 -13.78 19.55 -4.31
C SER A 128 -15.28 19.54 -4.58
N VAL A 129 -16.05 19.19 -3.55
CA VAL A 129 -17.51 19.29 -3.53
C VAL A 129 -17.95 20.49 -2.68
N THR A 130 -19.06 21.10 -3.05
CA THR A 130 -19.71 22.22 -2.33
C THR A 130 -20.62 21.75 -1.20
N PRO A 131 -21.41 20.67 -1.35
CA PRO A 131 -22.27 20.17 -0.27
C PRO A 131 -21.52 19.87 1.04
N PRO A 132 -22.21 19.90 2.20
CA PRO A 132 -21.61 19.56 3.50
C PRO A 132 -20.95 18.17 3.50
N HIS A 133 -19.68 18.10 3.86
CA HIS A 133 -18.86 16.90 3.69
C HIS A 133 -17.97 16.59 4.91
N ASN A 134 -18.29 17.12 6.08
CA ASN A 134 -17.63 16.77 7.34
C ASN A 134 -18.63 16.28 8.40
N PRO A 135 -19.32 15.15 8.14
CA PRO A 135 -20.27 14.54 9.07
C PRO A 135 -19.69 14.18 10.44
N GLN A 136 -20.56 14.17 11.45
CA GLN A 136 -20.25 13.73 12.82
C GLN A 136 -21.41 12.86 13.39
N PRO A 137 -21.66 11.61 12.93
CA PRO A 137 -21.00 10.79 11.91
C PRO A 137 -21.83 10.61 10.61
N LEU A 138 -22.95 11.32 10.48
CA LEU A 138 -23.86 11.23 9.33
C LEU A 138 -23.81 12.50 8.52
N VAL A 139 -23.91 12.38 7.19
CA VAL A 139 -23.97 13.55 6.32
C VAL A 139 -25.28 14.29 6.52
N ASP A 140 -25.17 15.61 6.58
CA ASP A 140 -26.29 16.50 6.75
C ASP A 140 -26.86 16.86 5.38
N GLY A 141 -28.15 16.58 5.19
CA GLY A 141 -28.89 17.02 4.00
C GLY A 141 -28.82 16.06 2.79
N PRO A 142 -29.89 16.02 1.98
CA PRO A 142 -29.97 15.16 0.79
C PRO A 142 -28.93 15.51 -0.28
N GLU A 143 -28.43 16.74 -0.32
CA GLU A 143 -27.38 17.20 -1.23
C GLU A 143 -26.06 16.44 -1.08
N SER A 144 -25.82 15.82 0.08
CA SER A 144 -24.59 15.09 0.40
C SER A 144 -24.78 13.57 0.38
N TYR A 145 -25.98 13.06 0.08
CA TYR A 145 -26.24 11.62 0.13
C TYR A 145 -25.41 10.79 -0.85
N PHE A 146 -24.88 11.40 -1.90
CA PHE A 146 -23.93 10.74 -2.80
C PHE A 146 -22.66 10.25 -2.08
N LEU A 147 -22.31 10.86 -0.95
CA LEU A 147 -21.18 10.44 -0.11
C LEU A 147 -21.38 9.05 0.50
N TYR A 148 -22.62 8.58 0.66
CA TYR A 148 -22.89 7.19 1.08
C TYR A 148 -22.62 6.15 -0.02
N GLY A 149 -22.35 6.59 -1.25
CA GLY A 149 -22.22 5.73 -2.42
C GLY A 149 -23.54 5.15 -2.92
N PRO A 150 -23.55 4.57 -4.13
CA PRO A 150 -24.76 4.06 -4.78
C PRO A 150 -25.59 3.15 -3.88
N SER A 151 -24.93 2.20 -3.23
CA SER A 151 -25.59 1.24 -2.34
C SER A 151 -26.03 1.85 -0.99
N GLY A 152 -25.45 2.97 -0.57
CA GLY A 152 -25.80 3.65 0.68
C GLY A 152 -26.87 4.72 0.56
N MET A 153 -27.21 5.13 -0.67
CA MET A 153 -28.30 6.04 -0.93
C MET A 153 -29.67 5.42 -0.59
N PRO A 154 -30.72 6.23 -0.35
CA PRO A 154 -32.08 5.73 -0.16
C PRO A 154 -32.48 4.78 -1.30
N ASP A 155 -32.97 3.58 -0.93
CA ASP A 155 -33.37 2.50 -1.84
C ASP A 155 -32.24 1.95 -2.74
N GLY A 156 -30.98 2.31 -2.48
CA GLY A 156 -29.82 1.88 -3.28
C GLY A 156 -29.29 0.49 -2.96
N MET A 157 -29.51 -0.01 -1.73
CA MET A 157 -29.00 -1.31 -1.31
C MET A 157 -29.90 -2.45 -1.81
N GLU A 158 -29.30 -3.40 -2.53
CA GLU A 158 -29.91 -4.68 -2.83
C GLU A 158 -29.66 -5.67 -1.69
N TYR A 159 -30.64 -6.52 -1.39
CA TYR A 159 -30.52 -7.53 -0.33
C TYR A 159 -30.63 -8.94 -0.90
N GLY A 160 -29.72 -9.83 -0.47
CA GLY A 160 -29.79 -11.25 -0.78
C GLY A 160 -30.82 -12.00 0.09
N GLU A 161 -31.07 -13.27 -0.24
CA GLU A 161 -31.95 -14.16 0.55
C GLU A 161 -31.47 -14.37 2.00
N ASP A 162 -30.16 -14.19 2.24
CA ASP A 162 -29.55 -14.21 3.58
C ASP A 162 -29.78 -12.93 4.38
N GLY A 163 -30.48 -11.95 3.81
CA GLY A 163 -30.74 -10.65 4.42
C GLY A 163 -29.53 -9.70 4.44
N ARG A 164 -28.40 -10.08 3.84
CA ARG A 164 -27.21 -9.22 3.74
C ARG A 164 -27.29 -8.34 2.49
N GLY A 165 -26.73 -7.14 2.57
CA GLY A 165 -26.58 -6.25 1.42
C GLY A 165 -25.73 -6.89 0.30
N ARG A 166 -25.95 -6.46 -0.94
CA ARG A 166 -25.18 -6.84 -2.13
C ARG A 166 -24.68 -5.57 -2.82
N VAL A 167 -23.36 -5.49 -2.95
CA VAL A 167 -22.68 -4.39 -3.64
C VAL A 167 -22.06 -4.96 -4.91
N HIS A 168 -22.24 -4.23 -6.02
CA HIS A 168 -21.80 -4.63 -7.36
C HIS A 168 -20.97 -3.54 -8.05
N ASP A 169 -20.57 -2.50 -7.30
CA ASP A 169 -19.74 -1.41 -7.80
C ASP A 169 -18.38 -1.93 -8.30
N GLU A 170 -17.79 -1.19 -9.25
CA GLU A 170 -16.55 -1.57 -9.89
C GLU A 170 -15.35 -1.56 -8.93
N VAL A 171 -14.42 -2.49 -9.13
CA VAL A 171 -13.09 -2.43 -8.52
C VAL A 171 -12.03 -2.21 -9.61
N TYR A 172 -11.06 -1.36 -9.35
CA TYR A 172 -10.00 -1.07 -10.32
C TYR A 172 -8.87 -2.09 -10.20
N GLY A 173 -8.80 -3.01 -11.16
CA GLY A 173 -7.82 -4.09 -11.22
C GLY A 173 -6.60 -3.70 -12.04
N PHE A 174 -5.50 -3.34 -11.39
CA PHE A 174 -4.24 -3.05 -12.08
C PHE A 174 -3.36 -4.29 -12.10
N TRP A 175 -2.74 -4.58 -13.24
CA TRP A 175 -1.72 -5.61 -13.32
C TRP A 175 -0.33 -5.00 -13.60
N VAL A 176 0.64 -5.53 -12.87
CA VAL A 176 2.04 -5.08 -12.89
C VAL A 176 2.90 -6.31 -13.17
N ASP A 177 3.43 -6.41 -14.39
CA ASP A 177 4.33 -7.50 -14.79
C ASP A 177 5.75 -7.20 -14.32
N ASN A 178 6.20 -7.92 -13.30
CA ASN A 178 7.52 -7.82 -12.69
C ASN A 178 8.54 -8.77 -13.35
N GLY A 179 8.15 -9.47 -14.42
CA GLY A 179 9.01 -10.39 -15.15
C GLY A 179 9.13 -11.74 -14.46
N ARG A 180 9.77 -12.71 -15.15
CA ARG A 180 9.93 -14.10 -14.67
C ARG A 180 8.61 -14.77 -14.24
N GLY A 181 7.49 -14.35 -14.84
CA GLY A 181 6.16 -14.82 -14.50
C GLY A 181 5.58 -14.24 -13.20
N VAL A 182 6.27 -13.31 -12.54
CA VAL A 182 5.75 -12.59 -11.37
C VAL A 182 4.83 -11.48 -11.85
N VAL A 183 3.55 -11.55 -11.47
CA VAL A 183 2.56 -10.50 -11.76
C VAL A 183 1.83 -10.12 -10.49
N ASP A 184 1.88 -8.84 -10.15
CA ASP A 184 1.09 -8.27 -9.06
C ASP A 184 -0.25 -7.77 -9.60
N LEU A 185 -1.33 -8.24 -8.97
CA LEU A 185 -2.71 -7.89 -9.25
C LEU A 185 -3.21 -6.99 -8.13
N TRP A 186 -3.32 -5.70 -8.39
CA TRP A 186 -3.80 -4.74 -7.41
C TRP A 186 -5.29 -4.50 -7.62
N TYR A 187 -6.07 -4.64 -6.57
CA TYR A 187 -7.48 -4.31 -6.52
C TYR A 187 -7.62 -3.04 -5.69
N TRP A 188 -7.76 -1.91 -6.37
CA TRP A 188 -8.02 -0.62 -5.74
C TRP A 188 -9.52 -0.40 -5.60
N THR A 189 -9.95 -0.19 -4.37
CA THR A 189 -11.33 0.10 -4.00
C THR A 189 -11.50 1.60 -3.85
N PHE A 190 -12.64 2.11 -4.29
CA PHE A 190 -12.96 3.52 -4.28
C PHE A 190 -14.24 3.76 -3.49
N TYR A 191 -14.22 4.74 -2.58
CA TYR A 191 -15.38 5.14 -1.80
C TYR A 191 -15.62 6.64 -2.02
N PRO A 192 -16.87 7.12 -2.11
CA PRO A 192 -17.16 8.56 -2.20
C PRO A 192 -16.77 9.37 -0.97
N TYR A 193 -16.62 8.70 0.17
CA TYR A 193 -16.36 9.34 1.44
C TYR A 193 -15.66 8.38 2.38
N ASN A 194 -14.77 8.94 3.20
CA ASN A 194 -14.17 8.27 4.33
C ASN A 194 -14.66 8.89 5.65
N LEU A 195 -15.37 8.11 6.46
CA LEU A 195 -15.59 8.47 7.87
C LEU A 195 -14.37 8.07 8.68
N GLY A 196 -13.76 9.01 9.38
CA GLY A 196 -12.56 8.81 10.20
C GLY A 196 -12.80 7.91 11.42
N LYS A 197 -12.10 8.18 12.53
CA LYS A 197 -12.34 7.46 13.81
C LYS A 197 -12.75 8.41 14.90
N GLU A 198 -13.63 7.93 15.78
CA GLU A 198 -14.01 8.64 16.99
C GLU A 198 -12.84 8.67 17.99
N VAL A 199 -12.42 9.87 18.38
CA VAL A 199 -11.31 10.10 19.31
C VAL A 199 -11.81 10.91 20.50
N GLY A 200 -12.65 10.28 21.33
CA GLY A 200 -13.16 10.86 22.58
C GLY A 200 -13.70 12.28 22.42
N TYR A 201 -13.18 13.22 23.20
CA TYR A 201 -13.62 14.62 23.18
C TYR A 201 -13.33 15.38 21.88
N PHE A 202 -12.51 14.83 20.98
CA PHE A 202 -12.21 15.45 19.68
C PHE A 202 -13.24 15.09 18.59
N GLY A 203 -14.15 14.15 18.85
CA GLY A 203 -15.12 13.68 17.86
C GLY A 203 -14.49 12.79 16.79
N TRP A 204 -15.04 12.80 15.58
CA TRP A 204 -14.54 12.00 14.46
C TRP A 204 -13.41 12.75 13.74
N LEU A 205 -12.22 12.14 13.71
CA LEU A 205 -11.01 12.71 13.11
C LEU A 205 -10.58 11.90 11.89
N GLY A 206 -10.08 12.58 10.85
CA GLY A 206 -9.59 11.94 9.63
C GLY A 206 -10.68 11.69 8.57
N ASN A 207 -11.81 12.38 8.69
CA ASN A 207 -12.85 12.43 7.66
C ASN A 207 -12.28 12.98 6.36
N HIS A 208 -12.66 12.43 5.21
CA HIS A 208 -12.29 13.03 3.94
C HIS A 208 -13.23 12.63 2.80
N VAL A 209 -13.41 13.52 1.84
CA VAL A 209 -14.16 13.21 0.61
C VAL A 209 -13.30 12.31 -0.25
N THR A 210 -13.92 11.25 -0.77
CA THR A 210 -13.31 10.11 -1.46
C THR A 210 -12.35 9.30 -0.60
N ASP A 211 -12.27 8.00 -0.80
CA ASP A 211 -11.24 7.15 -0.22
C ASP A 211 -10.67 6.16 -1.25
N TRP A 212 -9.41 5.80 -1.08
CA TRP A 212 -8.70 4.83 -1.90
C TRP A 212 -8.00 3.80 -1.02
N GLU A 213 -8.54 2.60 -1.04
CA GLU A 213 -7.98 1.44 -0.34
C GLU A 213 -7.58 0.36 -1.34
N ARG A 214 -6.79 -0.63 -0.90
CA ARG A 214 -6.24 -1.63 -1.82
C ARG A 214 -5.93 -2.98 -1.19
N LEU A 215 -6.02 -4.00 -2.04
CA LEU A 215 -5.49 -5.34 -1.82
C LEU A 215 -4.61 -5.73 -3.01
N ARG A 216 -3.44 -6.30 -2.76
CA ARG A 216 -2.62 -6.89 -3.82
C ARG A 216 -2.65 -8.40 -3.74
N VAL A 217 -2.82 -9.09 -4.85
CA VAL A 217 -2.57 -10.53 -4.99
C VAL A 217 -1.35 -10.71 -5.87
N ARG A 218 -0.33 -11.39 -5.37
CA ARG A 218 0.86 -11.72 -6.14
C ARG A 218 0.74 -13.10 -6.75
N THR A 219 1.03 -13.21 -8.03
CA THR A 219 1.09 -14.48 -8.75
C THR A 219 2.49 -14.78 -9.27
N VAL A 220 2.84 -16.06 -9.32
CA VAL A 220 4.02 -16.58 -10.02
C VAL A 220 3.52 -17.58 -11.05
N ASN A 221 3.80 -17.33 -12.32
CA ASN A 221 3.30 -18.09 -13.46
C ASN A 221 1.78 -18.28 -13.43
N GLY A 222 1.04 -17.22 -13.05
CA GLY A 222 -0.42 -17.22 -12.95
C GLY A 222 -1.01 -17.91 -11.71
N THR A 223 -0.17 -18.44 -10.82
CA THR A 223 -0.59 -19.06 -9.56
C THR A 223 -0.35 -18.11 -8.39
N ALA A 224 -1.39 -17.76 -7.65
CA ALA A 224 -1.30 -16.88 -6.49
C ALA A 224 -0.39 -17.47 -5.39
N GLN A 225 0.52 -16.64 -4.86
CA GLN A 225 1.51 -16.99 -3.83
C GLN A 225 1.25 -16.24 -2.53
N SER A 226 0.81 -14.99 -2.61
CA SER A 226 0.52 -14.14 -1.46
C SER A 226 -0.57 -13.11 -1.76
N ALA A 227 -1.09 -12.51 -0.70
CA ALA A 227 -1.76 -11.23 -0.81
C ALA A 227 -1.25 -10.25 0.24
N ASP A 228 -1.31 -8.96 -0.07
CA ASP A 228 -0.77 -7.88 0.73
C ASP A 228 -1.87 -6.88 1.06
N PHE A 229 -2.06 -6.69 2.36
CA PHE A 229 -3.06 -5.81 2.95
C PHE A 229 -2.36 -4.56 3.48
N ASN A 230 -2.09 -3.60 2.58
CA ASN A 230 -1.40 -2.33 2.90
C ASN A 230 -2.39 -1.27 3.42
N THR A 231 -3.07 -1.58 4.52
CA THR A 231 -4.14 -0.77 5.12
C THR A 231 -3.68 0.65 5.48
N HIS A 232 -4.50 1.70 5.21
CA HIS A 232 -4.30 3.13 5.56
C HIS A 232 -3.07 3.85 5.01
N SER A 233 -2.04 3.12 4.58
CA SER A 233 -0.75 3.54 3.97
C SER A 233 0.36 2.50 4.22
N GLY A 234 0.07 1.42 4.95
CA GLY A 234 1.03 0.40 5.35
C GLY A 234 1.72 0.71 6.68
N GLY A 235 2.91 0.16 6.88
CA GLY A 235 3.70 0.39 8.09
C GLY A 235 3.35 -0.52 9.27
N ALA A 236 3.62 -0.07 10.49
CA ALA A 236 3.72 -0.96 11.65
C ALA A 236 2.44 -1.61 12.14
N PHE A 237 1.33 -1.04 11.73
CA PHE A 237 0.02 -1.49 12.10
C PHE A 237 -0.75 -2.02 10.89
N SER A 238 -0.08 -2.14 9.74
CA SER A 238 -0.61 -2.79 8.55
C SER A 238 -0.76 -4.29 8.79
N ALA A 239 -1.76 -4.91 8.18
CA ALA A 239 -1.86 -6.36 8.18
C ALA A 239 -0.68 -7.02 7.44
N GLY A 240 -0.19 -6.38 6.37
CA GLY A 240 1.00 -6.82 5.63
C GLY A 240 0.76 -8.03 4.72
N THR A 241 1.83 -8.76 4.42
CA THR A 241 1.82 -9.89 3.48
C THR A 241 1.36 -11.19 4.13
N TYR A 242 0.38 -11.85 3.52
CA TYR A 242 -0.09 -13.19 3.89
C TYR A 242 0.24 -14.21 2.82
N ARG A 243 0.74 -15.37 3.23
CA ARG A 243 0.86 -16.53 2.34
C ARG A 243 -0.52 -16.96 1.87
N TRP A 244 -0.66 -17.21 0.57
CA TRP A 244 -1.94 -17.54 -0.06
C TRP A 244 -2.67 -18.72 0.58
N SER A 245 -1.95 -19.74 1.04
CA SER A 245 -2.53 -20.91 1.71
C SER A 245 -3.19 -20.59 3.06
N ASP A 246 -2.81 -19.48 3.68
CA ASP A 246 -3.27 -19.10 5.01
C ASP A 246 -4.46 -18.15 4.94
N MET A 247 -4.83 -17.69 3.75
CA MET A 247 -5.95 -16.79 3.55
C MET A 247 -7.29 -17.53 3.49
N GLU A 248 -8.32 -16.89 4.04
CA GLU A 248 -9.70 -17.24 3.76
C GLU A 248 -10.03 -16.92 2.30
N ARG A 249 -10.67 -17.87 1.61
CA ARG A 249 -10.94 -17.79 0.18
C ARG A 249 -12.27 -18.43 -0.17
N GLN A 250 -12.97 -17.87 -1.15
CA GLN A 250 -14.10 -18.49 -1.83
C GLN A 250 -13.63 -19.05 -3.18
N GLY A 251 -13.37 -20.36 -3.23
CA GLY A 251 -12.67 -20.96 -4.38
C GLY A 251 -11.25 -20.38 -4.50
N GLU A 252 -10.92 -19.78 -5.64
CA GLU A 252 -9.64 -19.08 -5.86
C GLU A 252 -9.68 -17.60 -5.47
N ARG A 253 -10.79 -17.09 -4.95
CA ARG A 253 -10.96 -15.66 -4.69
C ARG A 253 -10.65 -15.34 -3.23
N PRO A 254 -9.80 -14.34 -2.93
CA PRO A 254 -9.51 -13.96 -1.55
C PRO A 254 -10.73 -13.30 -0.91
N ILE A 255 -10.97 -13.60 0.36
CA ILE A 255 -11.93 -12.88 1.19
C ILE A 255 -11.16 -11.81 1.97
N ALA A 256 -11.65 -10.59 1.93
CA ALA A 256 -11.11 -9.45 2.66
C ALA A 256 -12.22 -8.73 3.41
N TYR A 257 -11.89 -8.17 4.57
CA TYR A 257 -12.83 -7.54 5.49
C TYR A 257 -12.59 -6.03 5.50
N VAL A 258 -13.61 -5.24 5.19
CA VAL A 258 -13.52 -3.77 5.09
C VAL A 258 -14.04 -3.15 6.38
N ALA A 259 -13.24 -2.29 6.98
CA ALA A 259 -13.57 -1.62 8.24
C ALA A 259 -14.70 -0.60 8.05
N SER A 260 -15.51 -0.42 9.11
CA SER A 260 -16.59 0.59 9.13
C SER A 260 -16.03 2.02 9.21
N GLY A 261 -16.28 2.82 8.17
CA GLY A 261 -15.47 4.01 7.91
C GLY A 261 -13.98 3.65 7.83
N SER A 262 -13.08 4.58 7.52
CA SER A 262 -11.65 4.32 7.25
C SER A 262 -11.40 3.35 6.06
N HIS A 263 -12.34 2.45 5.77
CA HIS A 263 -12.34 1.42 4.73
C HIS A 263 -11.13 0.49 4.72
N GLY A 264 -10.34 0.49 5.81
CA GLY A 264 -9.16 -0.33 5.94
C GLY A 264 -9.49 -1.78 5.59
N VAL A 265 -8.70 -2.35 4.68
CA VAL A 265 -8.89 -3.71 4.19
C VAL A 265 -8.04 -4.67 5.04
N TRP A 266 -8.69 -5.68 5.61
CA TRP A 266 -8.08 -6.62 6.56
C TRP A 266 -8.28 -8.08 6.14
N PRO A 267 -7.33 -8.98 6.51
CA PRO A 267 -7.40 -10.40 6.20
C PRO A 267 -8.36 -11.18 7.13
N THR A 268 -8.79 -10.58 8.24
CA THR A 268 -9.63 -11.24 9.25
C THR A 268 -10.64 -10.25 9.85
N PRO A 269 -11.80 -10.73 10.33
CA PRO A 269 -12.73 -9.90 11.08
C PRO A 269 -12.18 -9.63 12.49
N GLY A 270 -12.62 -8.54 13.11
CA GLY A 270 -12.24 -8.15 14.47
C GLY A 270 -11.80 -6.70 14.61
N LYS A 271 -11.07 -6.45 15.70
CA LYS A 271 -10.51 -5.14 16.04
C LYS A 271 -9.06 -5.06 15.55
N HIS A 272 -8.74 -4.05 14.77
CA HIS A 272 -7.39 -3.85 14.25
C HIS A 272 -6.90 -2.45 14.60
N VAL A 273 -5.91 -2.35 15.47
CA VAL A 273 -5.24 -1.06 15.74
C VAL A 273 -4.41 -0.72 14.51
N TYR A 274 -4.68 0.43 13.88
CA TYR A 274 -3.93 0.87 12.69
C TYR A 274 -3.04 2.09 12.95
N ALA A 275 -3.26 2.80 14.05
CA ALA A 275 -2.42 3.91 14.46
C ALA A 275 -2.59 4.20 15.96
N GLN A 276 -1.64 4.95 16.50
CA GLN A 276 -1.72 5.49 17.85
C GLN A 276 -1.54 6.99 17.82
N LEU A 277 -2.40 7.68 18.55
CA LEU A 277 -2.40 9.12 18.67
C LEU A 277 -1.98 9.50 20.08
N LEU A 278 -0.87 10.24 20.17
CA LEU A 278 -0.21 10.66 21.42
C LEU A 278 0.14 9.51 22.38
N ASN A 279 0.21 8.26 21.88
CA ASN A 279 0.32 7.03 22.70
C ASN A 279 -0.82 6.87 23.74
N LEU A 280 -1.89 7.64 23.62
CA LEU A 280 -3.03 7.64 24.54
C LEU A 280 -4.30 7.07 23.90
N TRP A 281 -4.44 7.23 22.59
CA TRP A 281 -5.61 6.80 21.83
C TRP A 281 -5.19 5.85 20.73
N GLN A 282 -5.78 4.66 20.71
CA GLN A 282 -5.63 3.73 19.59
C GLN A 282 -6.70 4.05 18.55
N LEU A 283 -6.28 4.26 17.31
CA LEU A 283 -7.19 4.30 16.18
C LEU A 283 -7.43 2.87 15.74
N VAL A 284 -8.68 2.44 15.82
CA VAL A 284 -9.08 1.04 15.67
C VAL A 284 -10.07 0.90 14.53
N ASP A 285 -9.74 0.01 13.61
CA ASP A 285 -10.64 -0.50 12.61
C ASP A 285 -11.49 -1.63 13.17
N MET A 286 -12.78 -1.57 12.89
CA MET A 286 -13.77 -2.56 13.28
C MET A 286 -14.26 -3.27 12.02
N THR A 287 -14.02 -4.57 11.93
CA THR A 287 -14.42 -5.44 10.82
C THR A 287 -15.26 -6.61 11.32
N ASP A 288 -16.19 -7.10 10.51
CA ASP A 288 -17.02 -8.28 10.83
C ASP A 288 -17.51 -8.99 9.55
N ASP A 289 -18.22 -10.12 9.70
CA ASP A 289 -18.81 -10.89 8.59
C ASP A 289 -20.35 -10.81 8.58
N HIS A 290 -20.92 -9.68 8.98
CA HIS A 290 -22.37 -9.51 9.10
C HIS A 290 -22.93 -8.41 8.19
N GLY A 291 -22.09 -7.53 7.66
CA GLY A 291 -22.52 -6.48 6.72
C GLY A 291 -22.69 -6.94 5.28
N ALA A 292 -22.77 -5.97 4.37
CA ALA A 292 -22.95 -6.23 2.94
C ALA A 292 -21.78 -7.02 2.34
N ILE A 293 -22.08 -7.80 1.30
CA ILE A 293 -21.08 -8.52 0.52
C ILE A 293 -20.89 -7.77 -0.79
N TRP A 294 -19.64 -7.37 -1.05
CA TRP A 294 -19.21 -6.84 -2.33
C TRP A 294 -18.49 -7.94 -3.11
N ASP A 295 -19.23 -8.51 -4.06
CA ASP A 295 -18.70 -9.52 -4.97
C ASP A 295 -18.17 -8.83 -6.24
N THR A 296 -16.84 -8.72 -6.35
CA THR A 296 -16.20 -8.01 -7.47
C THR A 296 -16.06 -8.83 -8.75
N LYS A 297 -16.49 -10.10 -8.77
CA LYS A 297 -16.34 -10.97 -9.93
C LYS A 297 -17.22 -10.47 -11.08
N GLY A 298 -16.64 -10.30 -12.26
CA GLY A 298 -17.29 -9.69 -13.42
C GLY A 298 -17.37 -8.16 -13.37
N HIS A 299 -16.91 -7.54 -12.27
CA HIS A 299 -16.95 -6.08 -12.04
C HIS A 299 -15.53 -5.48 -11.88
N VAL A 300 -14.49 -6.23 -12.25
CA VAL A 300 -13.11 -5.72 -12.25
C VAL A 300 -12.85 -4.92 -13.52
N VAL A 301 -12.41 -3.67 -13.38
CA VAL A 301 -11.93 -2.82 -14.49
C VAL A 301 -10.44 -3.11 -14.70
N PRO A 302 -10.04 -3.80 -15.79
CA PRO A 302 -8.66 -4.22 -15.97
C PRO A 302 -7.80 -3.09 -16.54
N ILE A 303 -6.72 -2.74 -15.84
CA ILE A 303 -5.82 -1.65 -16.19
C ILE A 303 -4.38 -2.18 -16.26
N GLU A 304 -3.72 -1.93 -17.38
CA GLU A 304 -2.29 -2.20 -17.54
C GLU A 304 -1.50 -1.01 -17.02
N TRP A 305 -0.65 -1.20 -16.00
CA TRP A 305 0.04 -0.07 -15.39
C TRP A 305 1.35 0.32 -16.09
N TRP A 306 2.17 -0.65 -16.50
CA TRP A 306 3.48 -0.37 -17.09
C TRP A 306 3.85 -1.32 -18.22
N THR A 307 4.85 -0.92 -19.02
CA THR A 307 5.30 -1.66 -20.21
C THR A 307 5.96 -3.01 -19.93
N GLY A 308 6.17 -3.35 -18.66
CA GLY A 308 6.76 -4.61 -18.21
C GLY A 308 8.06 -4.41 -17.43
N PRO A 309 8.77 -5.50 -17.11
CA PRO A 309 9.85 -5.50 -16.13
C PRO A 309 11.13 -4.78 -16.55
N ASP A 310 11.40 -4.70 -17.85
CA ASP A 310 12.69 -4.23 -18.39
C ASP A 310 12.92 -2.74 -18.10
N LEU A 311 11.87 -1.95 -18.26
CA LEU A 311 11.91 -0.50 -18.05
C LEU A 311 11.01 -0.05 -16.90
N ALA A 312 9.98 -0.83 -16.55
CA ALA A 312 9.00 -0.48 -15.52
C ALA A 312 8.42 0.94 -15.73
N HIS A 313 8.28 1.36 -17.00
CA HIS A 313 7.74 2.68 -17.34
C HIS A 313 6.22 2.65 -17.26
N LYS A 314 5.66 3.56 -16.46
CA LYS A 314 4.21 3.81 -16.44
C LYS A 314 3.72 4.05 -17.87
N ILE A 315 2.66 3.35 -18.27
CA ILE A 315 2.00 3.62 -19.54
C ILE A 315 1.22 4.91 -19.43
N LYS A 316 1.28 5.73 -20.47
CA LYS A 316 0.42 6.90 -20.58
C LYS A 316 -1.01 6.47 -20.85
N HIS A 317 -1.91 6.72 -19.91
CA HIS A 317 -3.33 6.43 -20.06
C HIS A 317 -4.03 7.55 -20.84
N THR A 318 -4.97 7.16 -21.70
CA THR A 318 -5.71 8.09 -22.57
C THR A 318 -7.17 7.66 -22.73
N GLY A 319 -8.01 8.52 -23.30
CA GLY A 319 -9.42 8.20 -23.49
C GLY A 319 -10.09 8.00 -22.13
N LYS A 320 -10.94 6.98 -21.95
CA LYS A 320 -11.66 6.76 -20.69
C LYS A 320 -10.77 6.50 -19.46
N GLU A 321 -9.47 6.28 -19.66
CA GLU A 321 -8.49 6.06 -18.60
C GLU A 321 -7.64 7.32 -18.30
N SER A 322 -7.85 8.44 -19.00
CA SER A 322 -7.08 9.68 -18.80
C SER A 322 -7.07 10.16 -17.35
N TRP A 323 -8.10 9.87 -16.56
CA TRP A 323 -8.13 10.18 -15.13
C TRP A 323 -6.97 9.58 -14.31
N LEU A 324 -6.33 8.50 -14.79
CA LEU A 324 -5.13 7.92 -14.16
C LEU A 324 -3.87 8.80 -14.28
N GLU A 325 -3.93 9.84 -15.11
CA GLU A 325 -2.89 10.85 -15.21
C GLU A 325 -3.08 11.99 -14.21
N PHE A 326 -4.23 12.09 -13.55
CA PHE A 326 -4.44 13.05 -12.46
C PHE A 326 -3.57 12.67 -11.26
N VAL A 327 -2.74 13.62 -10.80
CA VAL A 327 -1.79 13.47 -9.69
C VAL A 327 -2.15 14.30 -8.46
N GLY A 328 -3.33 14.92 -8.46
CA GLY A 328 -3.85 15.65 -7.31
C GLY A 328 -4.59 14.76 -6.32
N SER A 329 -5.30 15.42 -5.41
CA SER A 329 -6.13 14.81 -4.37
C SER A 329 -7.56 14.63 -4.88
N PHE A 330 -8.12 13.44 -4.68
CA PHE A 330 -9.54 13.21 -4.90
C PHE A 330 -10.26 13.61 -3.60
N GLY A 331 -10.95 14.73 -3.59
CA GLY A 331 -11.62 15.26 -2.41
C GLY A 331 -11.08 16.60 -1.93
N ASN A 332 -11.91 17.27 -1.13
CA ASN A 332 -11.67 18.60 -0.58
C ASN A 332 -10.34 18.72 0.17
N ARG A 333 -9.84 19.95 0.28
CA ARG A 333 -8.68 20.25 1.13
C ARG A 333 -9.07 20.12 2.61
N GLY A 334 -8.17 19.51 3.39
CA GLY A 334 -8.37 19.34 4.83
C GLY A 334 -8.21 20.62 5.64
N ASP A 335 -8.74 20.61 6.85
CA ASP A 335 -8.62 21.70 7.82
C ASP A 335 -7.31 21.60 8.61
N SER A 336 -6.75 22.76 8.96
CA SER A 336 -5.57 22.87 9.83
C SER A 336 -5.74 23.90 10.97
N ASN A 337 -6.91 24.55 11.03
CA ASN A 337 -7.22 25.63 11.97
C ASN A 337 -7.94 25.16 13.25
N CYS A 338 -8.17 23.85 13.43
CA CYS A 338 -8.78 23.33 14.64
C CYS A 338 -7.86 23.55 15.86
N TRP A 339 -8.43 23.90 17.03
CA TRP A 339 -7.63 24.35 18.18
C TRP A 339 -6.69 23.27 18.74
N TRP A 340 -6.96 21.99 18.48
CA TRP A 340 -6.12 20.85 18.87
C TRP A 340 -5.10 20.43 17.80
N HIS A 341 -5.10 21.04 16.60
CA HIS A 341 -4.22 20.63 15.50
C HIS A 341 -2.74 20.62 15.89
N SER A 342 -2.30 21.60 16.69
CA SER A 342 -0.92 21.69 17.18
C SER A 342 -0.51 20.57 18.15
N ILE A 343 -1.48 19.87 18.74
CA ILE A 343 -1.26 18.77 19.69
C ILE A 343 -1.35 17.44 18.95
N VAL A 344 -2.39 17.27 18.13
CA VAL A 344 -2.81 15.99 17.57
C VAL A 344 -2.33 15.80 16.12
N GLY A 345 -2.07 16.88 15.40
CA GLY A 345 -1.64 16.85 14.00
C GLY A 345 -2.73 16.48 12.98
N ILE A 346 -3.98 16.34 13.42
CA ILE A 346 -5.12 16.02 12.56
C ILE A 346 -6.40 16.75 13.03
N CYS A 347 -7.18 17.24 12.07
CA CYS A 347 -8.51 17.82 12.32
C CYS A 347 -9.62 16.82 11.98
N GLN A 348 -10.87 17.26 12.06
CA GLN A 348 -12.02 16.44 11.65
C GLN A 348 -11.90 16.10 10.17
N LEU A 349 -11.87 17.12 9.30
CA LEU A 349 -11.67 16.97 7.86
C LEU A 349 -10.17 17.00 7.52
N VAL A 350 -9.71 16.02 6.75
CA VAL A 350 -8.38 15.97 6.13
C VAL A 350 -8.50 15.98 4.61
N GLY A 351 -7.38 16.20 3.93
CA GLY A 351 -7.34 16.16 2.48
C GLY A 351 -7.60 14.74 1.97
N GLY A 352 -8.45 14.61 0.95
CA GLY A 352 -8.67 13.32 0.31
C GLY A 352 -7.39 12.74 -0.31
N PRO A 353 -7.23 11.40 -0.34
CA PRO A 353 -6.01 10.77 -0.82
C PRO A 353 -5.82 11.00 -2.32
N PRO A 354 -4.56 10.95 -2.81
CA PRO A 354 -4.31 10.88 -4.23
C PRO A 354 -4.91 9.59 -4.82
N GLY A 355 -5.07 9.56 -6.14
CA GLY A 355 -5.52 8.37 -6.88
C GLY A 355 -4.49 7.23 -6.88
N PRO A 356 -4.81 6.07 -7.47
CA PRO A 356 -4.03 4.82 -7.36
C PRO A 356 -2.62 4.87 -7.97
N ASN A 357 -2.15 6.01 -8.48
CA ASN A 357 -0.90 6.21 -9.24
C ASN A 357 0.41 6.10 -8.43
N ARG A 358 0.44 5.25 -7.41
CA ARG A 358 1.51 5.17 -6.40
C ARG A 358 1.78 3.72 -5.99
N TRP A 359 3.03 3.45 -5.61
CA TRP A 359 3.47 2.17 -5.01
C TRP A 359 3.40 0.92 -5.90
N PHE A 360 3.02 1.06 -7.17
CA PHE A 360 3.12 -0.02 -8.13
C PHE A 360 4.59 -0.38 -8.38
N GLY A 361 4.90 -1.67 -8.34
CA GLY A 361 6.26 -2.19 -8.48
C GLY A 361 7.03 -2.34 -7.17
N ASP A 362 6.48 -1.87 -6.05
CA ASP A 362 7.04 -2.18 -4.74
C ASP A 362 6.87 -3.68 -4.45
N PRO A 363 7.90 -4.35 -3.90
CA PRO A 363 7.79 -5.75 -3.48
C PRO A 363 6.77 -5.91 -2.34
N PRO A 364 6.42 -7.14 -1.93
CA PRO A 364 5.63 -7.38 -0.74
C PRO A 364 6.26 -6.78 0.50
N ASP A 365 5.42 -6.46 1.48
CA ASP A 365 5.85 -5.98 2.79
C ASP A 365 6.87 -6.95 3.41
N CYS A 366 6.77 -8.27 3.09
CA CYS A 366 7.84 -9.23 3.33
C CYS A 366 7.96 -10.34 2.27
N ILE A 367 9.18 -10.82 2.07
CA ILE A 367 9.47 -11.98 1.24
C ILE A 367 9.07 -13.26 1.98
N ILE A 368 8.19 -14.04 1.36
CA ILE A 368 7.77 -15.34 1.87
C ILE A 368 8.90 -16.35 1.66
N GLY A 369 9.27 -17.07 2.72
CA GLY A 369 10.26 -18.14 2.65
C GLY A 369 10.00 -19.27 3.62
N GLY A 370 10.85 -20.28 3.58
CA GLY A 370 10.84 -21.41 4.50
C GLY A 370 11.61 -21.09 5.79
N ALA A 371 11.13 -21.61 6.91
CA ALA A 371 11.95 -21.72 8.11
C ALA A 371 13.05 -22.77 7.89
N ALA A 372 14.29 -22.45 8.25
CA ALA A 372 15.44 -23.35 8.17
C ALA A 372 16.15 -23.45 9.53
N PRO A 373 16.51 -24.67 10.00
CA PRO A 373 17.14 -24.82 11.31
C PRO A 373 18.66 -24.60 11.31
N ASP A 374 19.34 -24.96 10.21
CA ASP A 374 20.80 -25.13 10.23
C ASP A 374 21.57 -23.95 9.64
N HIS A 375 21.09 -23.39 8.54
CA HIS A 375 21.72 -22.26 7.84
C HIS A 375 20.69 -21.61 6.92
N SER A 376 20.95 -20.34 6.56
CA SER A 376 20.10 -19.64 5.62
C SER A 376 20.58 -19.82 4.19
N THR A 377 19.63 -19.90 3.26
CA THR A 377 19.81 -19.93 1.82
C THR A 377 19.08 -18.74 1.20
N TYR A 378 19.77 -18.01 0.33
CA TYR A 378 19.21 -16.86 -0.36
C TYR A 378 19.45 -17.00 -1.85
N SER A 379 18.36 -17.19 -2.59
CA SER A 379 18.35 -17.11 -4.05
C SER A 379 17.72 -15.79 -4.46
N PHE A 380 18.39 -15.00 -5.30
CA PHE A 380 17.92 -13.66 -5.68
C PHE A 380 18.43 -13.24 -7.05
N TYR A 381 17.86 -12.15 -7.58
CA TYR A 381 18.20 -11.59 -8.88
C TYR A 381 18.51 -10.11 -8.78
N LEU A 382 19.46 -9.63 -9.58
CA LEU A 382 19.73 -8.21 -9.77
C LEU A 382 19.08 -7.72 -11.06
N SER A 383 18.40 -6.57 -11.01
CA SER A 383 17.80 -5.98 -12.21
C SER A 383 18.87 -5.59 -13.23
N ARG A 384 18.48 -5.51 -14.51
CA ARG A 384 19.38 -5.10 -15.59
C ARG A 384 20.11 -3.79 -15.27
N ASN A 385 19.38 -2.78 -14.83
CA ASN A 385 19.93 -1.46 -14.47
C ASN A 385 21.00 -1.57 -13.36
N VAL A 386 20.71 -2.31 -12.29
CA VAL A 386 21.68 -2.57 -11.21
C VAL A 386 22.93 -3.25 -11.78
N THR A 387 22.77 -4.22 -12.66
CA THR A 387 23.92 -4.97 -13.22
C THR A 387 24.78 -4.12 -14.16
N GLU A 388 24.19 -3.21 -14.93
CA GLU A 388 24.91 -2.28 -15.80
C GLU A 388 25.73 -1.28 -14.96
N GLN A 389 25.14 -0.70 -13.92
CA GLN A 389 25.85 0.16 -12.98
C GLN A 389 26.95 -0.61 -12.21
N ALA A 390 26.69 -1.86 -11.83
CA ALA A 390 27.65 -2.71 -11.11
C ALA A 390 28.89 -3.00 -11.96
N ARG A 391 28.72 -3.25 -13.27
CA ARG A 391 29.83 -3.41 -14.22
C ARG A 391 30.66 -2.13 -14.32
N ALA A 392 30.02 -0.97 -14.39
CA ALA A 392 30.73 0.33 -14.43
C ALA A 392 31.51 0.63 -13.14
N LEU A 393 31.15 -0.02 -12.03
CA LEU A 393 31.81 0.06 -10.73
C LEU A 393 32.84 -1.07 -10.49
N ASN A 394 33.11 -1.90 -11.51
CA ASN A 394 33.97 -3.08 -11.39
C ASN A 394 33.56 -4.02 -10.24
N VAL A 395 32.24 -4.17 -10.00
CA VAL A 395 31.71 -5.10 -8.99
C VAL A 395 32.13 -6.52 -9.35
N SER A 396 32.79 -7.19 -8.41
CA SER A 396 33.28 -8.56 -8.55
C SER A 396 32.52 -9.53 -7.65
N THR A 397 32.04 -9.04 -6.50
CA THR A 397 31.54 -9.86 -5.41
C THR A 397 30.25 -9.28 -4.85
N VAL A 398 29.32 -10.16 -4.52
CA VAL A 398 28.08 -9.86 -3.80
C VAL A 398 28.12 -10.55 -2.45
N LEU A 399 27.70 -9.84 -1.40
CA LEU A 399 27.58 -10.37 -0.05
C LEU A 399 26.13 -10.20 0.42
N VAL A 400 25.53 -11.28 0.90
CA VAL A 400 24.27 -11.19 1.64
C VAL A 400 24.58 -10.82 3.08
N GLU A 401 23.91 -9.79 3.59
CA GLU A 401 23.93 -9.41 5.00
C GLU A 401 22.59 -9.80 5.61
N GLN A 402 22.57 -10.92 6.34
CA GLN A 402 21.40 -11.38 7.09
C GLN A 402 21.24 -10.52 8.34
N ILE A 403 20.03 -10.03 8.56
CA ILE A 403 19.71 -9.23 9.74
C ILE A 403 19.00 -10.12 10.76
N CYS A 404 19.68 -10.28 11.88
CA CYS A 404 19.24 -11.08 13.00
C CYS A 404 18.68 -10.18 14.09
N ALA A 405 17.71 -10.71 14.83
CA ALA A 405 17.17 -10.02 15.99
C ALA A 405 16.81 -10.99 17.10
N ARG A 406 16.86 -10.48 18.34
CA ARG A 406 16.35 -11.16 19.53
C ARG A 406 15.67 -10.15 20.46
N PRO A 407 14.63 -10.56 21.22
CA PRO A 407 14.05 -9.71 22.25
C PRO A 407 15.06 -9.49 23.37
N GLU A 408 15.17 -8.26 23.87
CA GLU A 408 16.06 -7.96 25.02
C GLU A 408 15.47 -8.44 26.35
N VAL A 409 14.16 -8.72 26.37
CA VAL A 409 13.43 -8.94 27.61
C VAL A 409 13.56 -10.39 28.09
N ALA A 410 14.03 -10.53 29.33
CA ALA A 410 13.98 -11.76 30.10
C ALA A 410 12.64 -11.83 30.84
N PHE A 411 11.60 -12.38 30.20
CA PHE A 411 10.40 -12.81 30.90
C PHE A 411 10.20 -14.30 30.66
N ASP A 412 9.80 -15.02 31.71
CA ASP A 412 9.48 -16.45 31.74
C ASP A 412 8.18 -16.80 30.99
N GLY A 413 7.71 -15.91 30.11
CA GLY A 413 6.50 -16.05 29.30
C GLY A 413 6.79 -16.07 27.80
N GLU A 414 5.83 -16.57 27.03
CA GLU A 414 5.84 -16.51 25.57
C GLU A 414 5.90 -15.04 25.13
N VAL A 415 6.95 -14.67 24.39
CA VAL A 415 7.14 -13.29 23.93
C VAL A 415 6.31 -13.09 22.66
N ASP A 416 5.37 -12.15 22.71
CA ASP A 416 4.63 -11.74 21.51
C ASP A 416 5.46 -10.76 20.69
N TRP A 417 6.08 -11.27 19.62
CA TRP A 417 6.92 -10.49 18.72
C TRP A 417 6.16 -9.40 17.96
N ASN A 418 4.82 -9.44 17.95
CA ASN A 418 4.00 -8.44 17.28
C ASN A 418 3.80 -7.18 18.11
N THR A 419 4.20 -7.22 19.38
CA THR A 419 4.05 -6.11 20.33
C THR A 419 5.38 -5.45 20.67
N LEU A 420 6.49 -6.06 20.25
CA LEU A 420 7.83 -5.55 20.53
C LEU A 420 8.13 -4.34 19.64
N ARG A 421 8.61 -3.27 20.27
CA ARG A 421 9.17 -2.12 19.57
C ARG A 421 10.65 -2.35 19.26
N ALA A 422 11.19 -1.58 18.32
CA ALA A 422 12.60 -1.66 17.93
C ALA A 422 13.58 -1.44 19.10
N ASP A 423 13.22 -0.59 20.08
CA ASP A 423 14.01 -0.34 21.30
C ASP A 423 13.99 -1.51 22.29
N GLN A 424 13.17 -2.53 22.06
CA GLN A 424 13.05 -3.74 22.89
C GLN A 424 13.74 -4.95 22.25
N MET A 425 14.49 -4.74 21.17
CA MET A 425 15.14 -5.78 20.38
C MET A 425 16.61 -5.49 20.17
N THR A 426 17.48 -6.47 20.45
CA THR A 426 18.87 -6.41 19.98
C THR A 426 18.89 -6.86 18.52
N VAL A 427 19.46 -6.03 17.65
CA VAL A 427 19.60 -6.29 16.21
C VAL A 427 21.07 -6.35 15.83
N TRP A 428 21.46 -7.34 15.03
CA TRP A 428 22.82 -7.46 14.51
C TRP A 428 22.84 -8.07 13.10
N THR A 429 23.98 -7.96 12.43
CA THR A 429 24.18 -8.50 11.08
C THR A 429 25.05 -9.76 11.13
N VAL A 430 24.63 -10.79 10.40
CA VAL A 430 25.43 -11.99 10.11
C VAL A 430 25.79 -11.96 8.62
N PRO A 431 27.07 -11.77 8.26
CA PRO A 431 27.47 -11.81 6.86
C PRO A 431 27.40 -13.24 6.32
N GLY A 432 26.84 -13.39 5.13
CA GLY A 432 26.88 -14.65 4.40
C GLY A 432 28.23 -14.91 3.75
N ARG A 433 28.32 -16.02 3.02
CA ARG A 433 29.47 -16.31 2.15
C ARG A 433 29.48 -15.32 0.99
N ALA A 434 30.65 -14.74 0.73
CA ALA A 434 30.83 -13.88 -0.43
C ALA A 434 30.72 -14.72 -1.71
N ILE A 435 29.96 -14.24 -2.69
CA ILE A 435 29.69 -14.94 -3.94
C ILE A 435 30.08 -14.09 -5.15
N PRO A 436 30.45 -14.70 -6.28
CA PRO A 436 30.79 -13.94 -7.48
C PRO A 436 29.57 -13.17 -8.01
N PHE A 437 29.80 -11.97 -8.52
CA PHE A 437 28.79 -11.21 -9.26
C PHE A 437 28.51 -11.88 -10.62
N ARG A 438 27.27 -12.34 -10.83
CA ARG A 438 26.84 -13.08 -12.04
C ARG A 438 25.96 -12.26 -13.00
N GLY A 439 25.96 -10.93 -12.91
CA GLY A 439 25.08 -10.09 -13.73
C GLY A 439 23.60 -10.32 -13.39
N THR A 440 22.76 -10.55 -14.40
CA THR A 440 21.30 -10.77 -14.23
C THR A 440 20.92 -12.22 -13.96
N ALA A 441 21.88 -13.16 -14.01
CA ALA A 441 21.63 -14.54 -13.63
C ALA A 441 21.36 -14.66 -12.13
N GLN A 442 20.63 -15.69 -11.72
CA GLN A 442 20.34 -15.94 -10.31
C GLN A 442 21.63 -16.12 -9.49
N HIS A 443 21.66 -15.44 -8.35
CA HIS A 443 22.68 -15.58 -7.33
C HIS A 443 22.17 -16.51 -6.25
N HIS A 444 23.08 -17.28 -5.65
CA HIS A 444 22.77 -18.17 -4.54
C HIS A 444 23.82 -17.97 -3.46
N ALA A 445 23.40 -17.55 -2.27
CA ALA A 445 24.25 -17.30 -1.12
C ALA A 445 23.78 -18.10 0.09
N THR A 446 24.70 -18.33 1.02
CA THR A 446 24.42 -18.97 2.31
C THR A 446 24.90 -18.09 3.45
N ALA A 447 24.24 -18.15 4.60
CA ALA A 447 24.68 -17.48 5.82
C ALA A 447 24.48 -18.41 7.02
N ASP A 448 25.33 -18.24 8.03
CA ASP A 448 25.18 -18.94 9.30
C ASP A 448 23.85 -18.52 9.97
N PRO A 449 23.24 -19.40 10.78
CA PRO A 449 22.01 -19.07 11.48
C PRO A 449 22.26 -17.95 12.50
N CYS A 450 21.22 -17.19 12.81
CA CYS A 450 21.25 -16.21 13.87
C CYS A 450 21.55 -16.91 15.22
N GLY A 451 22.72 -16.65 15.80
CA GLY A 451 23.11 -17.26 17.07
C GLY A 451 22.32 -16.74 18.29
N GLY A 452 22.23 -17.57 19.32
CA GLY A 452 21.59 -17.24 20.61
C GLY A 452 20.15 -17.75 20.73
N GLY A 453 19.67 -17.91 21.97
CA GLY A 453 18.29 -18.34 22.22
C GLY A 453 17.29 -17.27 21.78
N ARG A 454 16.19 -17.70 21.15
CA ARG A 454 15.10 -16.82 20.65
C ARG A 454 15.56 -15.80 19.59
N SER A 455 16.64 -16.09 18.87
CA SER A 455 17.05 -15.30 17.71
C SER A 455 16.20 -15.65 16.48
N ALA A 456 16.03 -14.69 15.58
CA ALA A 456 15.37 -14.91 14.30
C ALA A 456 16.06 -14.13 13.17
N ALA A 457 16.10 -14.72 11.98
CA ALA A 457 16.40 -14.01 10.74
C ALA A 457 15.18 -13.18 10.36
N LYS A 458 15.30 -11.85 10.33
CA LYS A 458 14.17 -10.93 10.14
C LYS A 458 14.19 -10.18 8.82
N ALA A 459 15.38 -9.95 8.27
CA ALA A 459 15.54 -9.28 7.00
C ALA A 459 16.89 -9.69 6.38
N TYR A 460 17.11 -9.29 5.13
CA TYR A 460 18.45 -9.29 4.54
C TYR A 460 18.60 -8.13 3.57
N ARG A 461 19.86 -7.84 3.23
CA ARG A 461 20.23 -6.88 2.18
C ARG A 461 21.46 -7.38 1.43
N LEU A 462 21.73 -6.73 0.31
CA LEU A 462 22.88 -7.02 -0.54
C LEU A 462 23.93 -5.92 -0.38
N ALA A 463 25.19 -6.33 -0.23
CA ALA A 463 26.35 -5.45 -0.31
C ALA A 463 27.20 -5.83 -1.54
N LEU A 464 27.56 -4.84 -2.34
CA LEU A 464 28.35 -5.02 -3.56
C LEU A 464 29.79 -4.57 -3.33
N TYR A 465 30.74 -5.39 -3.77
CA TYR A 465 32.18 -5.13 -3.63
C TYR A 465 32.89 -5.14 -4.97
N ASN A 466 33.80 -4.19 -5.17
CA ASN A 466 34.61 -4.10 -6.40
C ASN A 466 35.77 -5.12 -6.42
N THR A 467 36.57 -5.12 -7.47
CA THR A 467 37.77 -5.99 -7.60
C THR A 467 38.89 -5.65 -6.60
N ALA A 468 38.88 -4.46 -6.00
CA ALA A 468 39.81 -4.07 -4.95
C ALA A 468 39.34 -4.50 -3.55
N GLY A 469 38.16 -5.13 -3.43
CA GLY A 469 37.57 -5.53 -2.16
C GLY A 469 36.89 -4.39 -1.41
N GLU A 470 36.64 -3.25 -2.05
CA GLU A 470 35.96 -2.11 -1.45
C GLU A 470 34.44 -2.24 -1.63
N ARG A 471 33.69 -1.94 -0.58
CA ARG A 471 32.22 -1.89 -0.63
C ARG A 471 31.78 -0.66 -1.42
N VAL A 472 31.15 -0.87 -2.57
CA VAL A 472 30.73 0.22 -3.47
C VAL A 472 29.25 0.58 -3.36
N SER A 473 28.41 -0.33 -2.86
CA SER A 473 26.99 -0.05 -2.68
C SER A 473 26.32 -1.04 -1.71
N THR A 474 25.18 -0.64 -1.17
CA THR A 474 24.30 -1.45 -0.32
C THR A 474 22.85 -1.22 -0.71
N SER A 475 22.06 -2.28 -0.79
CA SER A 475 20.63 -2.19 -1.02
C SER A 475 19.85 -1.77 0.24
N SER A 476 18.56 -1.47 0.07
CA SER A 476 17.61 -1.46 1.18
C SER A 476 17.45 -2.86 1.80
N LEU A 477 16.70 -2.94 2.91
CA LEU A 477 16.33 -4.20 3.55
C LEU A 477 15.11 -4.81 2.85
N ARG A 478 15.09 -6.13 2.72
CA ARG A 478 13.88 -6.93 2.48
C ARG A 478 13.54 -7.71 3.74
N VAL A 479 12.35 -7.49 4.28
CA VAL A 479 11.83 -8.18 5.47
C VAL A 479 11.44 -9.61 5.09
N LEU A 480 11.60 -10.54 6.02
CA LEU A 480 11.33 -11.97 5.81
C LEU A 480 10.10 -12.43 6.60
N CYS A 481 9.24 -13.19 5.93
CA CYS A 481 8.16 -13.95 6.53
C CYS A 481 8.40 -15.44 6.31
N MET A 482 8.87 -16.10 7.36
CA MET A 482 9.24 -17.50 7.31
C MET A 482 8.05 -18.36 7.71
N TYR A 483 7.82 -19.42 6.96
CA TYR A 483 6.72 -20.35 7.21
C TYR A 483 7.27 -21.77 7.34
N GLU A 484 6.61 -22.55 8.18
CA GLU A 484 6.83 -23.99 8.23
C GLU A 484 5.82 -24.71 7.32
N PRO A 485 6.25 -25.78 6.62
CA PRO A 485 5.34 -26.63 5.86
C PRO A 485 4.19 -27.15 6.74
N GLY A 486 2.94 -26.97 6.27
CA GLY A 486 1.75 -27.46 6.96
C GLY A 486 1.29 -26.65 8.18
N LYS A 487 2.05 -25.63 8.63
CA LYS A 487 1.62 -24.72 9.70
C LYS A 487 1.07 -23.43 9.12
N ARG A 488 -0.04 -22.92 9.68
CA ARG A 488 -0.58 -21.59 9.36
C ARG A 488 0.19 -20.51 10.11
N GLY A 489 0.33 -19.34 9.49
CA GLY A 489 1.03 -18.22 10.07
C GLY A 489 2.54 -18.36 9.94
N TRP A 490 3.21 -17.22 10.01
CA TRP A 490 4.66 -17.18 9.98
C TRP A 490 5.24 -17.62 11.34
N VAL A 491 6.48 -18.09 11.33
CA VAL A 491 7.21 -18.55 12.50
C VAL A 491 8.52 -17.79 12.65
N LEU A 492 9.05 -17.79 13.86
CA LEU A 492 10.40 -17.33 14.13
C LEU A 492 11.37 -18.46 13.84
N SER A 493 12.38 -18.17 13.05
CA SER A 493 13.40 -19.14 12.69
C SER A 493 14.77 -18.45 12.69
N PRO A 494 15.82 -19.08 13.26
CA PRO A 494 17.16 -18.49 13.30
C PRO A 494 17.78 -18.42 11.90
N ALA A 495 17.30 -19.22 10.95
CA ALA A 495 17.69 -19.19 9.56
C ALA A 495 16.49 -19.26 8.61
N ALA A 496 16.70 -18.84 7.36
CA ALA A 496 15.67 -18.67 6.35
C ALA A 496 16.06 -19.37 5.03
N ASP A 497 15.11 -20.03 4.40
CA ASP A 497 15.22 -20.51 3.02
C ASP A 497 14.40 -19.61 2.10
N ILE A 498 15.10 -18.74 1.37
CA ILE A 498 14.51 -17.66 0.57
C ILE A 498 14.76 -17.89 -0.91
N ASP A 499 13.68 -17.99 -1.68
CA ASP A 499 13.68 -17.80 -3.13
C ASP A 499 13.03 -16.47 -3.47
N ASP A 500 13.86 -15.42 -3.51
CA ASP A 500 13.44 -14.06 -3.78
C ASP A 500 13.27 -13.84 -5.28
N VAL A 501 12.03 -14.07 -5.72
CA VAL A 501 11.62 -13.96 -7.13
C VAL A 501 11.60 -12.52 -7.63
N ASP A 502 11.68 -11.51 -6.76
CA ASP A 502 11.75 -10.11 -7.15
C ASP A 502 13.17 -9.70 -7.55
N GLU A 503 13.29 -8.87 -8.58
CA GLU A 503 14.57 -8.22 -8.85
C GLU A 503 14.89 -7.18 -7.81
N TRP A 504 16.14 -7.18 -7.34
CA TRP A 504 16.66 -6.05 -6.60
C TRP A 504 16.88 -4.87 -7.55
N ARG A 505 16.26 -3.73 -7.20
CA ARG A 505 16.29 -2.48 -7.95
C ARG A 505 16.74 -1.36 -7.01
N TRP A 506 17.87 -0.72 -7.29
CA TRP A 506 18.31 0.52 -6.63
C TRP A 506 19.39 1.21 -7.46
N MET A 507 19.68 2.47 -7.14
CA MET A 507 20.76 3.23 -7.78
C MET A 507 22.07 3.01 -7.03
N LEU A 508 23.14 2.60 -7.73
CA LEU A 508 24.45 2.35 -7.10
C LEU A 508 25.27 3.62 -6.89
N LYS A 509 24.99 4.65 -7.69
CA LYS A 509 25.53 6.00 -7.54
C LYS A 509 24.36 6.97 -7.41
N GLU A 510 24.34 7.77 -6.36
CA GLU A 510 23.52 8.97 -6.37
C GLU A 510 24.00 9.85 -7.53
N LYS A 511 23.08 10.24 -8.41
CA LYS A 511 23.37 11.31 -9.37
C LYS A 511 23.68 12.53 -8.49
N GLN A 512 24.92 13.03 -8.53
CA GLN A 512 25.19 14.33 -7.92
C GLN A 512 24.16 15.29 -8.51
N ARG A 513 23.29 15.84 -7.67
CA ARG A 513 22.52 17.03 -8.06
C ARG A 513 23.59 18.07 -8.39
N GLU A 514 23.78 18.34 -9.67
CA GLU A 514 24.40 19.59 -10.06
C GLU A 514 23.46 20.68 -9.53
N ASP A 515 23.85 21.32 -8.43
CA ASP A 515 23.19 22.54 -8.00
C ASP A 515 23.21 23.50 -9.20
N PRO A 516 22.06 24.05 -9.61
CA PRO A 516 22.08 25.11 -10.61
C PRO A 516 23.03 26.20 -10.12
N PRO A 517 23.87 26.79 -11.00
CA PRO A 517 24.87 27.77 -10.59
C PRO A 517 24.19 28.83 -9.75
N SER A 518 24.70 29.02 -8.53
CA SER A 518 24.20 30.02 -7.61
C SER A 518 24.24 31.38 -8.29
N HIS A 519 23.10 31.85 -8.77
CA HIS A 519 22.94 33.25 -9.10
C HIS A 519 22.88 34.01 -7.78
N THR A 520 24.06 34.37 -7.28
CA THR A 520 24.21 35.40 -6.26
C THR A 520 23.63 36.69 -6.86
N PRO A 521 22.58 37.28 -6.26
CA PRO A 521 22.15 38.61 -6.64
C PRO A 521 23.29 39.58 -6.32
N PRO A 522 23.61 40.55 -7.20
CA PRO A 522 24.62 41.55 -6.87
C PRO A 522 24.17 42.35 -5.65
N SER A 523 25.05 42.44 -4.65
CA SER A 523 24.87 43.27 -3.46
C SER A 523 24.54 44.73 -3.85
N PRO A 524 23.60 45.39 -3.17
CA PRO A 524 23.30 46.79 -3.43
C PRO A 524 24.49 47.66 -3.00
N THR A 525 25.16 48.27 -3.97
CA THR A 525 26.12 49.34 -3.72
C THR A 525 25.37 50.58 -3.25
N SER A 526 25.80 51.11 -2.11
CA SER A 526 25.41 52.41 -1.59
C SER A 526 25.82 53.55 -2.52
N ASN A 527 24.98 54.59 -2.56
CA ASN A 527 25.22 55.99 -2.97
C ASN A 527 24.75 56.40 -4.38
N GLY A 528 23.73 57.26 -4.38
CA GLY A 528 23.40 58.14 -5.49
C GLY A 528 22.09 58.90 -5.23
N ARG A 529 22.18 60.17 -4.80
CA ARG A 529 21.06 61.12 -4.65
C ARG A 529 20.21 61.23 -5.93
N PRO A 530 18.89 61.50 -5.82
CA PRO A 530 18.10 61.90 -6.97
C PRO A 530 18.34 63.38 -7.31
N PRO A 531 18.32 63.78 -8.59
CA PRO A 531 18.06 65.15 -8.96
C PRO A 531 16.54 65.40 -9.04
N GLU A 532 16.17 66.58 -8.55
CA GLU A 532 14.88 67.23 -8.70
C GLU A 532 14.48 67.34 -10.19
N TYR A 533 13.26 66.95 -10.52
CA TYR A 533 12.15 67.80 -11.01
C TYR A 533 10.91 66.94 -11.27
#